data_AF-A0A2R5FVM3-F1
#
_entry.id   AF-A0A2R5FVM3-F1
#
_cell.length_a   1.000
_cell.length_b   1.000
_cell.length_c   1.000
_cell.angle_alpha   90.00
_cell.angle_beta   90.00
_cell.angle_gamma   90.00
#
_symmetry.space_group_name_H-M   'P 1'
#
loop_
_entity.id
_entity.type
_entity.pdbx_description
1 polymer ?
#
loop_
_entity_poly.entity_id
_entity_poly.type
_entity_poly.pdbx_seq_one_letter_code
_entity_poly.pdbx_strand_id
1 'polypeptide(L)'
;MTPATDIRKRAIELIEQLSPEKLSAVVQLLEFLSEPSQPATSNDQEVVLLEVIQRHLAFDEQKRLQDLRDRCEWGELTAIEHEELIQYEDRLEQWRVERLQALIELAKLKKIDLLTLNRQFLSDSQLFHAI
;
A
#
# COMPACT_ATOMS: atom_id res chain seq x y z
N MET A 1 31.80 12.88 10.96
CA MET A 1 31.76 12.89 9.48
C MET A 1 30.40 12.35 9.08
N THR A 2 29.60 13.10 8.31
CA THR A 2 28.17 12.82 8.11
C THR A 2 27.91 11.89 6.92
N PRO A 3 27.01 10.90 7.05
CA PRO A 3 26.78 9.83 6.06
C PRO A 3 26.32 10.34 4.68
N ALA A 4 25.69 11.53 4.62
CA ALA A 4 25.24 12.14 3.37
C ALA A 4 26.39 12.51 2.41
N THR A 5 27.58 12.81 2.95
CA THR A 5 28.74 13.21 2.15
C THR A 5 29.36 12.00 1.43
N ASP A 6 29.27 10.82 2.04
CA ASP A 6 29.82 9.57 1.50
C ASP A 6 28.98 9.02 0.34
N ILE A 7 27.65 9.17 0.43
CA ILE A 7 26.72 8.76 -0.64
C ILE A 7 26.94 9.58 -1.91
N ARG A 8 27.11 10.91 -1.78
CA ARG A 8 27.35 11.78 -2.93
C ARG A 8 28.65 11.43 -3.66
N LYS A 9 29.73 11.21 -2.91
CA LYS A 9 31.02 10.84 -3.51
C LYS A 9 30.94 9.52 -4.25
N ARG A 10 30.31 8.52 -3.64
CA ARG A 10 30.14 7.19 -4.24
C ARG A 10 29.25 7.22 -5.49
N ALA A 11 28.22 8.07 -5.51
CA ALA A 11 27.38 8.25 -6.70
C ALA A 11 28.19 8.85 -7.87
N ILE A 12 29.05 9.84 -7.61
CA ILE A 12 29.91 10.45 -8.63
C ILE A 12 30.88 9.41 -9.22
N GLU A 13 31.55 8.63 -8.37
CA GLU A 13 32.49 7.58 -8.80
C GLU A 13 31.80 6.51 -9.67
N LEU A 14 30.58 6.12 -9.32
CA LEU A 14 29.81 5.14 -10.09
C LEU A 14 29.37 5.70 -11.44
N ILE A 15 29.02 6.99 -11.50
CA ILE A 15 28.63 7.66 -12.75
C ILE A 15 29.82 7.77 -13.71
N GLU A 16 31.01 8.07 -13.20
CA GLU A 16 32.24 8.18 -14.01
C GLU A 16 32.64 6.86 -14.69
N GLN A 17 32.23 5.71 -14.14
CA GLN A 17 32.55 4.38 -14.66
C GLN A 17 31.52 3.82 -15.64
N LEU A 18 30.42 4.54 -15.90
CA LEU A 18 29.35 4.05 -16.75
C LEU A 18 29.60 4.29 -18.25
N SER A 19 29.11 3.36 -19.07
CA SER A 19 29.10 3.53 -20.52
C SER A 19 28.07 4.59 -20.97
N PRO A 20 28.22 5.20 -22.16
CA PRO A 20 27.33 6.26 -22.64
C PRO A 20 25.85 5.88 -22.67
N GLU A 21 25.55 4.64 -23.02
CA GLU A 21 24.20 4.08 -23.07
C GLU A 21 23.56 3.92 -21.68
N LYS A 22 24.38 3.65 -20.65
CA LYS A 22 23.90 3.54 -19.27
C LYS A 22 23.78 4.92 -18.61
N LEU A 23 24.63 5.86 -19.01
CA LEU A 23 24.56 7.25 -18.57
C LEU A 23 23.23 7.90 -18.98
N SER A 24 22.74 7.67 -20.20
CA SER A 24 21.44 8.20 -20.62
C SER A 24 20.29 7.64 -19.78
N ALA A 25 20.31 6.34 -19.46
CA ALA A 25 19.31 5.71 -18.60
C ALA A 25 19.34 6.26 -17.16
N VAL A 26 20.53 6.53 -16.62
CA VAL A 26 20.69 7.14 -15.30
C VAL A 26 20.19 8.58 -15.30
N VAL A 27 20.47 9.36 -16.34
CA VAL A 27 19.94 10.73 -16.47
C VAL A 27 18.42 10.72 -16.52
N GLN A 28 17.80 9.85 -17.31
CA GLN A 28 16.33 9.72 -17.37
C GLN A 28 15.73 9.32 -16.01
N LEU A 29 16.37 8.41 -15.29
CA LEU A 29 15.94 8.04 -13.94
C LEU A 29 16.09 9.21 -12.96
N LEU A 30 17.20 9.94 -13.02
CA LEU A 30 17.40 11.11 -12.18
C LEU A 30 16.41 12.21 -12.51
N GLU A 31 16.10 12.44 -13.78
CA GLU A 31 15.05 13.38 -14.21
C GLU A 31 13.69 12.96 -13.65
N PHE A 32 13.31 11.68 -13.73
CA PHE A 32 12.09 11.15 -13.13
C PHE A 32 12.05 11.31 -11.59
N LEU A 33 13.18 11.09 -10.92
CA LEU A 33 13.28 11.26 -9.45
C LEU A 33 13.38 12.73 -9.03
N SER A 34 13.83 13.61 -9.93
CA SER A 34 14.00 15.05 -9.72
C SER A 34 12.79 15.85 -10.13
N GLU A 35 11.89 15.27 -10.95
CA GLU A 35 10.53 15.77 -11.04
C GLU A 35 10.04 15.88 -9.60
N PRO A 36 9.61 17.08 -9.16
CA PRO A 36 8.89 17.15 -7.92
C PRO A 36 7.69 16.24 -8.16
N SER A 37 7.70 15.04 -7.57
CA SER A 37 6.47 14.43 -7.07
C SER A 37 5.85 15.60 -6.36
N GLN A 38 4.84 16.21 -6.98
CA GLN A 38 4.21 17.39 -6.43
C GLN A 38 4.05 17.04 -4.97
N PRO A 39 4.66 17.78 -4.04
CA PRO A 39 4.31 17.59 -2.66
C PRO A 39 2.86 18.02 -2.67
N ALA A 40 1.97 17.05 -2.87
CA ALA A 40 0.61 17.15 -2.46
C ALA A 40 0.82 17.55 -1.02
N THR A 41 0.56 18.82 -0.73
CA THR A 41 0.18 19.25 0.60
C THR A 41 -0.91 18.27 0.96
N SER A 42 -0.53 17.16 1.59
CA SER A 42 -1.43 16.09 1.96
C SER A 42 -2.39 16.78 2.90
N ASN A 43 -3.53 17.16 2.35
CA ASN A 43 -4.61 17.74 3.10
C ASN A 43 -4.85 16.76 4.25
N ASP A 44 -5.00 17.21 5.49
CA ASP A 44 -5.17 16.29 6.64
C ASP A 44 -6.29 15.27 6.36
N GLN A 45 -7.28 15.69 5.54
CA GLN A 45 -8.32 14.83 4.98
C GLN A 45 -7.80 13.67 4.11
N GLU A 46 -6.83 13.89 3.23
CA GLU A 46 -6.22 12.84 2.41
C GLU A 46 -5.51 11.80 3.27
N VAL A 47 -4.77 12.22 4.30
CA VAL A 47 -4.07 11.30 5.21
C VAL A 47 -5.07 10.38 5.92
N VAL A 48 -6.14 10.95 6.46
CA VAL A 48 -7.21 10.18 7.13
C VAL A 48 -7.87 9.19 6.16
N LEU A 49 -8.13 9.60 4.91
CA LEU A 49 -8.71 8.71 3.89
C LEU A 49 -7.76 7.57 3.55
N LEU A 50 -6.45 7.84 3.43
CA LEU A 50 -5.45 6.83 3.17
C LEU A 50 -5.36 5.80 4.29
N GLU A 51 -5.42 6.23 5.56
CA GLU A 51 -5.43 5.32 6.71
C GLU A 51 -6.63 4.37 6.68
N VAL A 52 -7.82 4.86 6.31
CA VAL A 52 -9.01 4.01 6.15
C VAL A 52 -8.84 3.03 4.99
N ILE A 53 -8.28 3.48 3.86
CA ILE A 53 -8.09 2.64 2.66
C ILE A 53 -7.08 1.53 2.88
N GLN A 54 -6.04 1.79 3.67
CA GLN A 54 -4.93 0.87 3.96
C GLN A 54 -5.19 -0.01 5.20
N ARG A 55 -6.33 0.16 5.88
CA ARG A 55 -6.68 -0.64 7.05
C ARG A 55 -6.76 -2.13 6.69
N HIS A 56 -6.09 -2.95 7.49
CA HIS A 56 -6.09 -4.40 7.40
C HIS A 56 -6.10 -5.00 8.81
N LEU A 57 -6.52 -6.26 8.92
CA LEU A 57 -6.43 -7.00 10.18
C LEU A 57 -4.94 -7.21 10.53
N ALA A 58 -4.62 -7.24 11.82
CA ALA A 58 -3.29 -7.62 12.26
C ALA A 58 -2.98 -9.07 11.85
N PHE A 59 -1.70 -9.42 11.73
CA PHE A 59 -1.29 -10.75 11.27
C PHE A 59 -1.92 -11.90 12.07
N ASP A 60 -1.96 -11.79 13.40
CA ASP A 60 -2.55 -12.83 14.25
C ASP A 60 -4.07 -12.97 14.04
N GLU A 61 -4.76 -11.84 13.82
CA GLU A 61 -6.20 -11.85 13.51
C GLU A 61 -6.46 -12.44 12.12
N GLN A 62 -5.62 -12.11 11.12
CA GLN A 62 -5.72 -12.71 9.78
C GLN A 62 -5.52 -14.23 9.85
N LYS A 63 -4.52 -14.68 10.61
CA LYS A 63 -4.26 -16.11 10.80
C LYS A 63 -5.42 -16.79 11.49
N ARG A 64 -5.95 -16.21 12.57
CA ARG A 64 -7.12 -16.75 13.28
C ARG A 64 -8.33 -16.86 12.37
N LEU A 65 -8.61 -15.82 11.58
CA LEU A 65 -9.70 -15.83 10.62
C LEU A 65 -9.51 -16.92 9.54
N GLN A 66 -8.29 -17.10 9.04
CA GLN A 66 -8.01 -18.15 8.06
C GLN A 66 -8.23 -19.54 8.68
N ASP A 67 -7.71 -19.79 9.88
CA ASP A 67 -7.90 -21.06 10.59
C ASP A 67 -9.40 -21.36 10.82
N LEU A 68 -10.19 -20.33 11.18
CA LEU A 68 -11.64 -20.45 11.35
C LEU A 68 -12.35 -20.76 10.03
N ARG A 69 -11.97 -20.11 8.92
CA ARG A 69 -12.55 -20.39 7.60
C ARG A 69 -12.25 -21.81 7.15
N ASP A 70 -10.99 -22.24 7.27
CA ASP A 70 -10.56 -23.58 6.87
C ASP A 70 -11.37 -24.64 7.64
N ARG A 71 -11.43 -24.52 8.97
CA ARG A 71 -12.21 -25.46 9.81
C ARG A 71 -13.72 -25.42 9.51
N CYS A 72 -14.24 -24.31 8.97
CA CYS A 72 -15.65 -24.17 8.63
C CYS A 72 -15.99 -25.00 7.41
N GLU A 73 -15.09 -25.05 6.44
CA GLU A 73 -15.23 -25.92 5.26
C GLU A 73 -15.26 -27.39 5.66
N TRP A 74 -14.52 -27.78 6.71
CA TRP A 74 -14.53 -29.14 7.26
C TRP A 74 -15.68 -29.42 8.24
N GLY A 75 -16.50 -28.42 8.58
CA GLY A 75 -17.59 -28.55 9.55
C GLY A 75 -17.13 -28.80 10.99
N GLU A 76 -15.91 -28.38 11.32
CA GLU A 76 -15.24 -28.65 12.60
C GLU A 76 -15.31 -27.49 13.60
N LEU A 77 -16.10 -26.45 13.33
CA LEU A 77 -16.27 -25.35 14.27
C LEU A 77 -17.24 -25.71 15.39
N THR A 78 -16.84 -25.33 16.59
CA THR A 78 -17.78 -25.20 17.70
C THR A 78 -18.71 -24.01 17.49
N ALA A 79 -19.84 -23.97 18.20
CA ALA A 79 -20.77 -22.84 18.14
C ALA A 79 -20.10 -21.49 18.51
N ILE A 80 -19.14 -21.51 19.44
CA ILE A 80 -18.40 -20.32 19.86
C ILE A 80 -17.49 -19.82 18.73
N GLU A 81 -16.79 -20.74 18.07
CA GLU A 81 -15.91 -20.39 16.95
C GLU A 81 -16.73 -19.91 15.74
N HIS A 82 -17.92 -20.45 15.53
CA HIS A 82 -18.83 -19.97 14.48
C HIS A 82 -19.25 -18.52 14.72
N GLU A 83 -19.60 -18.18 15.96
CA GLU A 83 -19.91 -16.80 16.35
C GLU A 83 -18.69 -15.88 16.16
N GLU A 84 -17.49 -16.35 16.52
CA GLU A 84 -16.24 -15.63 16.30
C GLU A 84 -15.99 -15.35 14.80
N LEU A 85 -16.23 -16.35 13.95
CA LEU A 85 -16.12 -16.20 12.50
C LEU A 85 -17.10 -15.16 11.95
N ILE A 86 -18.37 -15.18 12.40
CA ILE A 86 -19.38 -14.19 12.01
C ILE A 86 -18.92 -12.78 12.39
N GLN A 87 -18.41 -12.59 13.61
CA GLN A 87 -17.93 -11.29 14.07
C GLN A 87 -16.74 -10.76 13.24
N TYR A 88 -15.84 -11.64 12.81
CA TYR A 88 -14.76 -11.26 11.91
C TYR A 88 -15.28 -10.85 10.51
N GLU A 89 -16.22 -11.60 9.94
CA GLU A 89 -16.80 -11.26 8.63
C GLU A 89 -17.58 -9.94 8.69
N ASP A 90 -18.43 -9.74 9.71
CA ASP A 90 -19.18 -8.48 9.90
C ASP A 90 -18.24 -7.27 9.98
N ARG A 91 -17.13 -7.40 10.72
CA ARG A 91 -16.11 -6.35 10.82
C ARG A 91 -15.47 -6.07 9.46
N LEU A 92 -15.13 -7.11 8.70
CA LEU A 92 -14.52 -6.95 7.39
C LEU A 92 -15.49 -6.34 6.37
N GLU A 93 -16.77 -6.69 6.42
CA GLU A 93 -17.81 -6.09 5.59
C GLU A 93 -17.94 -4.59 5.88
N GLN A 94 -18.01 -4.22 7.16
CA GLN A 94 -18.03 -2.82 7.56
C GLN A 94 -16.79 -2.06 7.05
N TRP A 95 -15.60 -2.63 7.19
CA TRP A 95 -14.37 -2.02 6.67
C TRP A 95 -14.35 -1.92 5.15
N ARG A 96 -14.93 -2.88 4.41
CA ARG A 96 -15.04 -2.79 2.95
C ARG A 96 -15.93 -1.62 2.52
N VAL A 97 -17.03 -1.37 3.24
CA VAL A 97 -17.90 -0.21 3.00
C VAL A 97 -17.15 1.09 3.28
N GLU A 98 -16.49 1.20 4.43
CA GLU A 98 -15.68 2.37 4.80
C GLU A 98 -14.56 2.63 3.79
N ARG A 99 -13.85 1.58 3.37
CA ARG A 99 -12.80 1.67 2.35
C ARG A 99 -13.35 2.17 1.01
N LEU A 100 -14.49 1.66 0.57
CA LEU A 100 -15.11 2.10 -0.68
C LEU A 100 -15.51 3.58 -0.61
N GLN A 101 -16.10 4.00 0.51
CA GLN A 101 -16.45 5.40 0.74
C GLN A 101 -15.20 6.30 0.74
N ALA A 102 -14.14 5.88 1.42
CA ALA A 102 -12.89 6.62 1.47
C ALA A 102 -12.23 6.73 0.08
N LEU A 103 -12.27 5.66 -0.74
CA LEU A 103 -11.81 5.70 -2.13
C LEU A 103 -12.62 6.68 -2.99
N ILE A 104 -13.94 6.72 -2.83
CA ILE A 104 -14.81 7.68 -3.54
C ILE A 104 -14.46 9.12 -3.16
N GLU A 105 -14.26 9.39 -1.87
CA GLU A 105 -13.88 10.71 -1.38
C GLU A 105 -12.49 11.12 -1.86
N LEU A 106 -11.52 10.21 -1.83
CA LEU A 106 -10.16 10.45 -2.33
C LEU A 106 -10.14 10.66 -3.85
N ALA A 107 -10.93 9.90 -4.61
CA ALA A 107 -11.08 10.08 -6.05
C ALA A 107 -11.62 11.47 -6.40
N LYS A 108 -12.59 11.97 -5.62
CA LYS A 108 -13.12 13.35 -5.77
C LYS A 108 -12.05 14.41 -5.47
N LEU A 109 -11.27 14.23 -4.39
CA LEU A 109 -10.20 15.15 -4.02
C LEU A 109 -9.11 15.22 -5.10
N LYS A 110 -8.70 14.05 -5.63
CA LYS A 110 -7.68 13.97 -6.67
C LYS A 110 -8.20 14.24 -8.08
N LYS A 111 -9.52 14.31 -8.26
CA LYS A 111 -10.19 14.42 -9.57
C LYS A 111 -9.77 13.29 -10.54
N ILE A 112 -9.60 12.09 -10.01
CA ILE A 112 -9.24 10.88 -10.77
C ILE A 112 -10.43 9.93 -10.73
N ASP A 113 -10.57 9.11 -11.77
CA ASP A 113 -11.57 8.04 -11.79
C ASP A 113 -11.35 7.01 -10.66
N LEU A 114 -12.45 6.54 -10.06
CA LEU A 114 -12.43 5.61 -8.93
C LEU A 114 -11.73 4.29 -9.28
N LEU A 115 -11.94 3.76 -10.50
CA LEU A 115 -11.33 2.50 -10.91
C LEU A 115 -9.82 2.66 -11.10
N THR A 116 -9.38 3.78 -11.67
CA THR A 116 -7.95 4.12 -11.79
C THR A 116 -7.30 4.23 -10.41
N LEU A 117 -7.93 4.93 -9.47
CA LEU A 117 -7.43 5.08 -8.12
C LEU A 117 -7.37 3.72 -7.38
N ASN A 118 -8.43 2.91 -7.46
CA ASN A 118 -8.45 1.60 -6.80
C ASN A 118 -7.38 0.65 -7.37
N ARG A 119 -7.07 0.72 -8.67
CA ARG A 119 -5.97 -0.05 -9.28
C ARG A 119 -4.61 0.32 -8.70
N GLN A 120 -4.36 1.60 -8.41
CA GLN A 120 -3.10 2.04 -7.80
C GLN A 120 -2.92 1.37 -6.42
N PHE A 121 -3.95 1.38 -5.58
CA PHE A 121 -3.90 0.74 -4.26
C PHE A 121 -3.85 -0.78 -4.29
N LEU A 122 -4.42 -1.44 -5.31
CA LEU A 122 -4.30 -2.89 -5.48
C LEU A 122 -2.87 -3.30 -5.83
N SER A 123 -2.20 -2.55 -6.70
CA SER A 123 -0.79 -2.78 -7.05
C SER A 123 0.13 -2.57 -5.84
N ASP A 124 -0.13 -1.55 -5.02
CA ASP A 124 0.65 -1.31 -3.81
C ASP A 124 0.44 -2.41 -2.76
N SER A 125 -0.79 -2.88 -2.56
CA SER A 125 -1.07 -3.99 -1.63
C SER A 125 -0.37 -5.29 -2.03
N GLN A 126 -0.17 -5.56 -3.32
CA GLN A 126 0.55 -6.74 -3.79
C GLN A 126 2.06 -6.64 -3.59
N LEU A 127 2.64 -5.44 -3.61
CA LEU A 127 4.07 -5.22 -3.36
C LEU A 127 4.46 -5.49 -1.89
N PHE A 128 3.54 -5.30 -0.94
CA PHE A 128 3.80 -5.56 0.49
C PHE A 128 3.61 -7.03 0.92
N HIS A 129 3.07 -7.89 0.05
CA HIS A 129 2.92 -9.33 0.33
C HIS A 129 4.00 -10.21 -0.32
N ALA A 130 4.98 -9.61 -1.01
CA ALA A 130 6.10 -10.32 -1.62
C ALA A 130 7.39 -10.19 -0.80
N ILE A 131 7.37 -10.66 0.46
CA ILE A 131 8.58 -10.90 1.27
C ILE A 131 8.39 -12.18 2.08
#